data_AF-U9U087-F1
#
_entry.id   AF-U9U087-F1
#
_cell.length_a   1.000
_cell.length_b   1.000
_cell.length_c   1.000
_cell.angle_alpha   90.00
_cell.angle_beta   90.00
_cell.angle_gamma   90.00
#
_symmetry.space_group_name_H-M   'P 1'
#
loop_
_entity.id
_entity.type
_entity.pdbx_description
1 polymer ?
#
loop_
_entity_poly.entity_id
_entity_poly.type
_entity_poly.pdbx_seq_one_letter_code
_entity_poly.pdbx_strand_id
1 'polypeptide(L)'
;MVILHYRSPYLRRILSTNKKKNDGTLSHIKLSNISPETFQIILSYIYGGKLSLKEYDTQDIIKILVSASELSLQELTTYLQFYLIENKTDWMEQNFNLIYQTSFENNSFLELQKYCTNLISKEPNKLFNSMNFSSISENILLTIIQSDNLQISEIQIWDHV
;
A
#
# COMPACT_ATOMS: atom_id res chain seq x y z
N MET A 1 20.63 4.42 16.52
CA MET A 1 20.78 5.38 15.39
C MET A 1 21.47 4.77 14.17
N VAL A 2 22.55 3.98 14.30
CA VAL A 2 23.27 3.40 13.14
C VAL A 2 22.40 2.44 12.32
N ILE A 3 21.65 1.54 12.99
CA ILE A 3 20.81 0.54 12.30
C ILE A 3 19.70 1.21 11.48
N LEU A 4 18.97 2.16 12.05
CA LEU A 4 17.93 2.93 11.34
C LEU A 4 18.49 3.66 10.12
N HIS A 5 19.66 4.29 10.28
CA HIS A 5 20.37 4.99 9.20
C HIS A 5 20.81 4.03 8.08
N TYR A 6 21.16 2.79 8.40
CA TYR A 6 21.59 1.81 7.39
C TYR A 6 20.40 1.17 6.67
N ARG A 7 19.34 0.83 7.41
CA ARG A 7 18.22 0.01 6.91
C ARG A 7 17.13 0.81 6.22
N SER A 8 16.97 2.10 6.53
CA SER A 8 15.96 2.98 5.90
C SER A 8 16.64 4.16 5.21
N PRO A 9 16.58 4.25 3.86
CA PRO A 9 17.05 5.42 3.12
C PRO A 9 16.37 6.73 3.54
N TYR A 10 15.09 6.67 3.89
CA TYR A 10 14.34 7.83 4.38
C TYR A 10 14.91 8.33 5.72
N LEU A 11 15.05 7.43 6.71
CA LEU A 11 15.61 7.79 8.01
C LEU A 11 17.08 8.20 7.88
N ARG A 12 17.85 7.59 6.97
CA ARG A 12 19.21 8.01 6.65
C ARG A 12 19.27 9.48 6.26
N ARG A 13 18.39 9.90 5.35
CA ARG A 13 18.31 11.28 4.86
C ARG A 13 17.96 12.23 6.00
N ILE A 14 16.93 11.91 6.79
CA ILE A 14 16.47 12.76 7.90
C ILE A 14 17.52 12.86 9.02
N LEU A 15 18.18 11.76 9.35
CA LEU A 15 19.21 11.73 10.39
C LEU A 15 20.49 12.47 9.96
N SER A 16 20.79 12.46 8.65
CA SER A 16 21.94 13.19 8.11
C SER A 16 21.72 14.70 8.04
N THR A 17 20.48 15.14 7.77
CA THR A 17 20.13 16.57 7.73
C THR A 17 19.96 17.17 9.13
N ASN A 18 19.48 16.37 10.10
CA ASN A 18 19.43 16.74 11.51
C ASN A 18 20.81 16.59 12.17
N LYS A 19 21.81 17.35 11.68
CA LYS A 19 23.12 17.44 12.34
C LYS A 19 22.89 17.82 13.81
N LYS A 20 23.40 16.97 14.72
CA LYS A 20 23.42 17.26 16.15
C LYS A 20 23.96 18.67 16.36
N LYS A 21 23.18 19.53 17.01
CA LYS A 21 23.81 20.60 17.78
C LYS A 21 24.62 19.87 18.86
N ASN A 22 25.91 20.20 18.99
CA ASN A 22 26.81 19.56 19.96
C ASN A 22 26.46 19.91 21.43
N ASP A 23 25.24 20.39 21.69
CA ASP A 23 24.75 20.89 22.97
C ASP A 23 24.02 19.80 23.80
N GLY A 24 23.96 18.57 23.31
CA GLY A 24 23.27 17.46 23.98
C GLY A 24 21.77 17.40 23.73
N THR A 25 21.21 18.29 22.90
CA THR A 25 19.78 18.26 22.55
C THR A 25 19.46 17.04 21.69
N LEU A 26 18.49 16.23 22.13
CA LEU A 26 17.97 15.10 21.37
C LEU A 26 17.31 15.61 20.08
N SER A 27 17.71 15.07 18.93
CA SER A 27 17.04 15.37 17.66
C SER A 27 15.67 14.68 17.61
N HIS A 28 14.62 15.48 17.49
CA HIS A 28 13.24 14.99 17.37
C HIS A 28 12.87 14.82 15.89
N ILE A 29 12.45 13.63 15.50
CA ILE A 29 11.94 13.33 14.15
C ILE A 29 10.43 13.14 14.27
N LYS A 30 9.67 13.90 13.47
CA LYS A 30 8.21 13.75 13.40
C LYS A 30 7.85 12.91 12.18
N LEU A 31 7.21 11.76 12.41
CA LEU A 31 6.60 10.92 11.40
C LEU A 31 5.08 11.10 11.52
N SER A 32 4.50 11.99 10.71
CA SER A 32 3.09 12.41 10.91
C SER A 32 2.07 11.39 10.41
N ASN A 33 2.45 10.52 9.48
CA ASN A 33 1.53 9.60 8.79
C ASN A 33 1.61 8.16 9.29
N ILE A 34 2.46 7.90 10.29
CA ILE A 34 2.71 6.56 10.82
C ILE A 34 2.25 6.52 12.27
N SER A 35 1.31 5.63 12.59
CA SER A 35 0.86 5.46 13.97
C SER A 35 1.98 4.85 14.83
N PRO A 36 1.99 5.10 16.16
CA PRO A 36 2.96 4.50 17.06
C PRO A 36 2.99 2.96 16.98
N GLU A 37 1.83 2.34 16.83
CA GLU A 37 1.68 0.88 16.75
C GLU A 37 2.31 0.33 15.47
N THR A 38 2.00 0.93 14.32
CA THR A 38 2.60 0.53 13.03
C THR A 38 4.10 0.78 13.02
N PHE A 39 4.55 1.90 13.59
CA PHE A 39 5.97 2.20 13.68
C PHE A 39 6.71 1.17 14.54
N GLN A 40 6.13 0.72 15.65
CA GLN A 40 6.72 -0.31 16.51
C GLN A 40 6.92 -1.64 15.77
N ILE A 41 5.98 -2.02 14.91
CA ILE A 41 6.08 -3.22 14.07
C ILE A 41 7.23 -3.06 13.06
N ILE A 42 7.30 -1.92 12.37
CA ILE A 42 8.37 -1.63 11.41
C ILE A 42 9.73 -1.57 12.10
N LEU A 43 9.81 -0.97 13.29
CA LEU A 43 11.02 -0.90 14.07
C LEU A 43 11.52 -2.31 14.43
N SER A 44 10.60 -3.19 14.83
CA SER A 44 10.91 -4.60 15.11
C SER A 44 11.45 -5.32 13.87
N TYR A 45 10.87 -5.08 12.69
CA TYR A 45 11.39 -5.60 11.43
C TYR A 45 12.78 -5.04 11.08
N ILE A 46 13.01 -3.74 11.27
CA ILE A 46 14.30 -3.11 10.95
C ILE A 46 15.45 -3.75 11.75
N TYR A 47 15.19 -4.06 13.03
CA TYR A 47 16.17 -4.64 13.94
C TYR A 47 16.26 -6.17 13.86
N GLY A 48 15.12 -6.86 13.71
CA GLY A 48 15.04 -8.32 13.71
C GLY A 48 15.13 -8.97 12.33
N GLY A 49 14.91 -8.20 11.25
CA GLY A 49 14.90 -8.68 9.87
C GLY A 49 13.74 -9.62 9.53
N LYS A 50 12.77 -9.79 10.43
CA LYS A 50 11.64 -10.72 10.28
C LYS A 50 10.33 -10.02 10.66
N LEU A 51 9.26 -10.36 9.95
CA LEU A 51 7.91 -9.89 10.24
C LEU A 51 6.94 -11.07 10.07
N SER A 52 6.24 -11.44 11.14
CA SER A 52 5.16 -12.44 11.09
C SER A 52 3.86 -11.74 10.73
N LEU A 53 3.26 -12.10 9.60
CA LEU A 53 2.01 -11.48 9.13
C LEU A 53 0.73 -12.18 9.60
N LYS A 54 0.87 -13.36 10.22
CA LYS A 54 -0.27 -14.19 10.66
C LYS A 54 -1.08 -13.55 11.79
N GLU A 55 -0.46 -12.66 12.54
CA GLU A 55 -1.04 -12.03 13.73
C GLU A 55 -1.79 -10.73 13.41
N TYR A 56 -1.71 -10.24 12.17
CA TYR A 56 -2.31 -8.98 11.74
C TYR A 56 -3.51 -9.22 10.83
N ASP A 57 -4.54 -8.40 11.00
CA ASP A 57 -5.62 -8.35 10.01
C ASP A 57 -5.13 -7.69 8.70
N THR A 58 -5.89 -7.86 7.63
CA THR A 58 -5.48 -7.35 6.31
C THR A 58 -5.35 -5.82 6.29
N GLN A 59 -6.16 -5.11 7.09
CA GLN A 59 -6.13 -3.66 7.13
C GLN A 59 -4.85 -3.15 7.81
N ASP A 60 -4.40 -3.82 8.86
CA ASP A 60 -3.14 -3.54 9.53
C ASP A 60 -1.94 -3.87 8.62
N ILE A 61 -2.01 -4.95 7.84
CA ILE A 61 -1.01 -5.26 6.82
C ILE A 61 -0.89 -4.13 5.78
N ILE A 62 -2.01 -3.54 5.36
CA ILE A 62 -2.02 -2.39 4.45
C ILE A 62 -1.40 -1.16 5.12
N LYS A 63 -1.71 -0.86 6.39
CA LYS A 63 -1.07 0.26 7.12
C LYS A 63 0.45 0.06 7.23
N ILE A 64 0.89 -1.17 7.50
CA ILE A 64 2.32 -1.55 7.54
C ILE A 64 2.94 -1.35 6.15
N LEU A 65 2.27 -1.76 5.07
CA LEU A 65 2.73 -1.57 3.68
C LEU A 65 2.93 -0.08 3.35
N VAL A 66 1.94 0.76 3.65
CA VAL A 66 2.01 2.22 3.44
C VAL A 66 3.19 2.82 4.20
N SER A 67 3.32 2.47 5.47
CA SER A 67 4.39 2.97 6.33
C SER A 67 5.78 2.47 5.92
N ALA A 68 5.88 1.22 5.42
CA ALA A 68 7.11 0.66 4.90
C ALA A 68 7.58 1.40 3.63
N SER A 69 6.64 1.74 2.73
CA SER A 69 6.95 2.56 1.57
C SER A 69 7.38 3.98 1.95
N GLU A 70 6.69 4.64 2.89
CA GLU A 70 7.08 5.98 3.38
C GLU A 70 8.51 5.98 3.95
N LEU A 71 8.87 4.92 4.68
CA LEU A 71 10.22 4.73 5.23
C LEU A 71 11.23 4.18 4.20
N SER A 72 10.84 4.05 2.93
CA SER A 72 11.66 3.54 1.82
C SER A 72 12.24 2.15 2.07
N LEU A 73 11.47 1.27 2.72
CA LEU A 73 11.84 -0.13 3.01
C LEU A 73 11.42 -1.05 1.86
N GLN A 74 12.06 -0.90 0.70
CA GLN A 74 11.64 -1.54 -0.56
C GLN A 74 11.47 -3.06 -0.45
N GLU A 75 12.39 -3.77 0.21
CA GLU A 75 12.31 -5.23 0.41
C GLU A 75 11.02 -5.64 1.13
N LEU A 76 10.70 -4.94 2.23
CA LEU A 76 9.48 -5.17 3.00
C LEU A 76 8.23 -4.81 2.18
N THR A 77 8.28 -3.68 1.48
CA THR A 77 7.18 -3.22 0.61
C THR A 77 6.86 -4.24 -0.48
N THR A 78 7.86 -4.82 -1.13
CA THR A 78 7.65 -5.86 -2.14
C THR A 78 7.09 -7.13 -1.52
N TYR A 79 7.65 -7.58 -0.38
CA TYR A 79 7.16 -8.77 0.33
C TYR A 79 5.67 -8.65 0.73
N LEU A 80 5.26 -7.50 1.26
CA LEU A 80 3.89 -7.26 1.69
C LEU A 80 2.90 -7.26 0.52
N GLN A 81 3.27 -6.71 -0.64
CA GLN A 81 2.42 -6.74 -1.83
C GLN A 81 2.17 -8.18 -2.29
N PHE A 82 3.23 -9.00 -2.41
CA PHE A 82 3.09 -10.40 -2.78
C PHE A 82 2.25 -11.17 -1.77
N TYR A 83 2.49 -10.96 -0.47
CA TYR A 83 1.71 -11.61 0.58
C TYR A 83 0.21 -11.31 0.45
N LEU A 84 -0.17 -10.05 0.23
CA LEU A 84 -1.56 -9.64 0.02
C LEU A 84 -2.17 -10.34 -1.20
N ILE A 85 -1.46 -10.35 -2.33
CA ILE A 85 -1.92 -10.96 -3.58
C ILE A 85 -2.11 -12.47 -3.44
N GLU A 86 -1.18 -13.17 -2.78
CA GLU A 86 -1.19 -14.62 -2.66
C GLU A 86 -2.12 -15.15 -1.57
N ASN A 87 -2.31 -14.40 -0.48
CA ASN A 87 -2.96 -14.91 0.74
C ASN A 87 -4.24 -14.17 1.12
N LYS A 88 -4.49 -12.97 0.57
CA LYS A 88 -5.60 -12.09 0.97
C LYS A 88 -6.47 -11.67 -0.21
N THR A 89 -6.44 -12.42 -1.31
CA THR A 89 -7.16 -12.14 -2.55
C THR A 89 -8.65 -11.87 -2.32
N ASP A 90 -9.37 -12.78 -1.65
CA ASP A 90 -10.81 -12.63 -1.39
C ASP A 90 -11.12 -11.32 -0.65
N TRP A 91 -10.32 -10.98 0.35
CA TRP A 91 -10.48 -9.74 1.10
C TRP A 91 -10.20 -8.52 0.22
N MET A 92 -9.15 -8.57 -0.61
CA MET A 92 -8.81 -7.49 -1.52
C MET A 92 -9.89 -7.26 -2.57
N GLU A 93 -10.51 -8.31 -3.10
CA GLU A 93 -11.61 -8.20 -4.06
C GLU A 93 -12.87 -7.61 -3.43
N GLN A 94 -13.19 -7.98 -2.18
CA GLN A 94 -14.28 -7.36 -1.41
C GLN A 94 -14.00 -5.89 -1.06
N ASN A 95 -12.73 -5.51 -0.96
CA ASN A 95 -12.28 -4.16 -0.59
C ASN A 95 -11.54 -3.48 -1.76
N PHE A 96 -11.92 -3.80 -3.00
CA PHE A 96 -11.12 -3.42 -4.16
C PHE A 96 -10.86 -1.93 -4.26
N ASN A 97 -11.86 -1.09 -4.00
CA ASN A 97 -11.73 0.35 -4.06
C ASN A 97 -10.62 0.88 -3.14
N LEU A 98 -10.55 0.37 -1.90
CA LEU A 98 -9.49 0.71 -0.95
C LEU A 98 -8.11 0.29 -1.49
N ILE A 99 -8.00 -0.93 -2.00
CA ILE A 99 -6.74 -1.46 -2.54
C ILE A 99 -6.30 -0.66 -3.77
N TYR A 100 -7.22 -0.39 -4.68
CA TYR A 100 -6.96 0.40 -5.88
C TYR A 100 -6.45 1.78 -5.48
N GLN A 101 -7.21 2.53 -4.68
CA GLN A 101 -6.81 3.87 -4.24
C GLN A 101 -5.42 3.84 -3.58
N THR A 102 -5.22 2.93 -2.61
CA THR A 102 -3.93 2.77 -1.92
C THR A 102 -2.80 2.47 -2.91
N SER A 103 -3.03 1.59 -3.89
CA SER A 103 -2.03 1.18 -4.87
C SER A 103 -1.65 2.29 -5.85
N PHE A 104 -2.61 3.12 -6.27
CA PHE A 104 -2.38 4.17 -7.27
C PHE A 104 -1.99 5.53 -6.65
N GLU A 105 -2.28 5.77 -5.38
CA GLU A 105 -1.74 6.93 -4.64
C GLU A 105 -0.23 6.83 -4.40
N ASN A 106 0.32 5.61 -4.41
CA ASN A 106 1.74 5.37 -4.16
C ASN A 106 2.41 4.58 -5.30
N ASN A 107 3.29 5.27 -6.03
CA ASN A 107 4.03 4.70 -7.17
C ASN A 107 4.96 3.52 -6.82
N SER A 108 5.16 3.22 -5.54
CA SER A 108 5.97 2.07 -5.09
C SER A 108 5.21 0.74 -5.14
N PHE A 109 3.89 0.77 -5.35
CA PHE A 109 3.01 -0.42 -5.25
C PHE A 109 2.72 -1.07 -6.61
N LEU A 110 3.75 -1.27 -7.42
CA LEU A 110 3.63 -1.77 -8.79
C LEU A 110 2.95 -3.14 -8.90
N GLU A 111 3.17 -4.05 -7.95
CA GLU A 111 2.56 -5.38 -7.99
C GLU A 111 1.06 -5.32 -7.69
N LEU A 112 0.65 -4.47 -6.74
CA LEU A 112 -0.77 -4.22 -6.48
C LEU A 112 -1.45 -3.48 -7.63
N GLN A 113 -0.79 -2.49 -8.23
CA GLN A 113 -1.31 -1.81 -9.42
C GLN A 113 -1.54 -2.80 -10.56
N LYS A 114 -0.54 -3.66 -10.84
CA LYS A 114 -0.65 -4.72 -11.84
C LYS A 114 -1.77 -5.71 -11.53
N TYR A 115 -1.91 -6.12 -10.27
CA TYR A 115 -3.02 -6.96 -9.84
C TYR A 115 -4.38 -6.29 -10.11
N CYS A 116 -4.54 -5.04 -9.71
CA CYS A 116 -5.78 -4.28 -9.91
C CYS A 116 -6.13 -4.13 -11.40
N THR A 117 -5.17 -3.73 -12.23
CA THR A 117 -5.37 -3.59 -13.69
C THR A 117 -5.71 -4.93 -14.35
N ASN A 118 -5.11 -6.03 -13.89
CA ASN A 118 -5.43 -7.36 -14.40
C ASN A 118 -6.85 -7.80 -13.99
N LEU A 119 -7.29 -7.49 -12.77
CA LEU A 119 -8.63 -7.83 -12.32
C LEU A 119 -9.70 -7.06 -13.12
N ILE A 120 -9.48 -5.76 -13.32
CA ILE A 120 -10.36 -4.91 -14.14
C ILE A 120 -10.47 -5.44 -15.58
N SER A 121 -9.35 -5.77 -16.21
CA SER A 121 -9.34 -6.21 -17.62
C SER A 121 -9.93 -7.62 -17.80
N LYS A 122 -9.61 -8.57 -16.92
CA LYS A 122 -9.97 -9.98 -17.09
C LYS A 122 -11.30 -10.37 -16.46
N GLU A 123 -11.67 -9.75 -15.34
CA GLU A 123 -12.87 -10.11 -14.58
C GLU A 123 -13.73 -8.88 -14.23
N PRO A 124 -14.06 -7.99 -15.19
CA PRO A 124 -14.80 -6.75 -14.90
C PRO A 124 -16.17 -7.03 -14.27
N ASN A 125 -16.86 -8.09 -14.70
CA ASN A 125 -18.16 -8.48 -14.15
C ASN A 125 -18.08 -8.85 -12.65
N LYS A 126 -17.00 -9.53 -12.25
CA LYS A 126 -16.80 -9.93 -10.85
C LYS A 126 -16.61 -8.71 -9.96
N LEU A 127 -15.83 -7.75 -10.48
CA LEU A 127 -15.56 -6.48 -9.85
C LEU A 127 -16.83 -5.62 -9.72
N PHE A 128 -17.63 -5.50 -10.79
CA PHE A 128 -18.90 -4.77 -10.73
C PHE A 128 -19.93 -5.40 -9.79
N ASN A 129 -19.96 -6.73 -9.70
CA ASN A 129 -20.85 -7.41 -8.76
C ASN A 129 -20.37 -7.34 -7.31
N SER A 130 -19.07 -7.22 -7.05
CA SER A 130 -18.52 -7.11 -5.69
C SER A 130 -18.44 -5.68 -5.18
N MET A 131 -18.46 -4.70 -6.07
CA MET A 131 -18.36 -3.28 -5.72
C MET A 131 -19.70 -2.69 -5.32
N ASN A 132 -19.67 -1.87 -4.27
CA ASN A 132 -20.70 -0.88 -4.04
C ASN A 132 -20.38 0.36 -4.89
N PHE A 133 -21.05 0.53 -6.03
CA PHE A 133 -20.78 1.62 -6.99
C PHE A 133 -20.80 3.02 -6.37
N SER A 134 -21.63 3.23 -5.34
CA SER A 134 -21.68 4.48 -4.57
C SER A 134 -20.34 4.86 -3.91
N SER A 135 -19.40 3.92 -3.79
CA SER A 135 -18.08 4.13 -3.19
C SER A 135 -16.94 4.28 -4.20
N ILE A 136 -17.16 3.93 -5.47
CA ILE A 136 -16.10 3.94 -6.48
C ILE A 136 -15.68 5.38 -6.78
N SER A 137 -14.37 5.66 -6.80
CA SER A 137 -13.88 6.98 -7.18
C SER A 137 -13.98 7.21 -8.70
N GLU A 138 -14.21 8.46 -9.09
CA GLU A 138 -14.26 8.89 -10.50
C GLU A 138 -13.04 8.41 -11.30
N ASN A 139 -11.85 8.47 -10.71
CA ASN A 139 -10.61 8.03 -11.35
C ASN A 139 -10.63 6.53 -11.70
N ILE A 140 -11.25 5.69 -10.87
CA ILE A 140 -11.41 4.26 -11.15
C ILE A 140 -12.35 4.09 -12.34
N LEU A 141 -13.51 4.75 -12.32
CA LEU A 141 -14.49 4.67 -13.41
C LEU A 141 -13.89 5.14 -14.74
N LEU A 142 -13.16 6.25 -14.75
CA LEU A 142 -12.46 6.73 -15.95
C LEU A 142 -11.44 5.71 -16.46
N THR A 143 -10.66 5.10 -15.57
CA THR A 143 -9.66 4.08 -15.95
C THR A 143 -10.33 2.84 -16.54
N ILE A 144 -11.47 2.44 -15.98
CA ILE A 144 -12.27 1.32 -16.49
C ILE A 144 -12.80 1.69 -17.89
N ILE A 145 -13.54 2.79 -18.03
CA ILE A 145 -14.18 3.19 -19.30
C ILE A 145 -13.15 3.40 -20.43
N GLN A 146 -11.97 3.95 -20.11
CA GLN A 146 -10.90 4.18 -21.10
C GLN A 146 -10.11 2.92 -21.45
N SER A 147 -10.39 1.78 -20.80
CA SER A 147 -9.65 0.55 -21.06
C SER A 147 -10.23 -0.19 -22.27
N ASP A 148 -9.53 -0.14 -23.40
CA ASP A 148 -9.90 -0.84 -24.65
C ASP A 148 -9.95 -2.38 -24.52
N ASN A 149 -9.41 -2.94 -23.43
CA ASN A 149 -9.28 -4.38 -23.20
C ASN A 149 -10.33 -4.96 -22.24
N LEU A 150 -11.39 -4.22 -21.96
CA LEU A 150 -12.46 -4.71 -21.11
C LEU A 150 -13.22 -5.86 -21.77
N GLN A 151 -13.35 -6.99 -21.06
CA GLN A 151 -14.19 -8.11 -21.49
C GLN A 151 -15.70 -7.90 -21.22
N ILE A 152 -16.13 -6.65 -21.05
CA ILE A 152 -17.53 -6.26 -20.80
C ILE A 152 -17.94 -5.16 -21.78
N SER A 153 -19.19 -5.16 -22.21
CA SER A 153 -19.71 -4.11 -23.08
C SER A 153 -19.98 -2.81 -22.30
N GLU A 154 -19.81 -1.66 -22.95
CA GLU A 154 -20.12 -0.34 -22.38
C GLU A 154 -21.56 -0.26 -21.84
N ILE A 155 -22.50 -0.91 -22.51
CA ILE A 155 -23.93 -0.94 -22.12
C ILE A 155 -24.10 -1.58 -20.74
N GLN A 156 -23.38 -2.67 -20.47
CA GLN A 156 -23.43 -3.33 -19.16
C GLN A 156 -22.78 -2.48 -18.06
N ILE A 157 -21.80 -1.64 -18.40
CA ILE A 157 -21.23 -0.68 -17.45
C ILE A 157 -22.29 0.35 -17.07
N TRP A 158 -23.08 0.83 -18.03
CA TRP A 158 -24.17 1.79 -17.79
C TRP A 158 -25.31 1.25 -16.93
N ASP A 159 -25.58 -0.06 -16.96
CA ASP A 159 -26.61 -0.66 -16.09
C ASP A 159 -26.25 -0.61 -14.59
N HIS A 160 -24.98 -0.30 -14.27
CA HIS A 160 -24.50 -0.21 -12.91
C HIS A 160 -24.17 1.23 -12.43
N VAL A 161 -24.31 2.25 -13.30
CA VAL A 161 -24.11 3.68 -13.00
C VAL A 161 -25.45 4.35 -12.75
#